data_AF-A0A9D8WF08-F1
#
_entry.id   AF-A0A9D8WF08-F1
#
_cell.length_a   1.000
_cell.length_b   1.000
_cell.length_c   1.000
_cell.angle_alpha   90.00
_cell.angle_beta   90.00
_cell.angle_gamma   90.00
#
_symmetry.space_group_name_H-M   'P 1'
#
loop_
_entity.id
_entity.type
_entity.pdbx_description
1 polymer ?
#
loop_
_entity_poly.entity_id
_entity_poly.type
_entity_poly.pdbx_seq_one_letter_code
_entity_poly.pdbx_strand_id
1 'polypeptide(L)' 'MTDEGGNVVKLRAPRPCPICGTRSASKFHPFCSKHCADVDLNRWLKGAYAIPAVEPPDEWDEASQTRTDDEESGR' A
#
# COMPACT_ATOMS: atom_id res chain seq x y z
N MET A 1 -5.21 -34.81 -27.15
CA MET A 1 -4.54 -33.48 -27.13
C MET A 1 -4.68 -32.91 -25.74
N THR A 2 -3.72 -33.15 -24.84
CA THR A 2 -3.71 -32.50 -23.51
C THR A 2 -2.74 -31.33 -23.57
N ASP A 3 -3.30 -30.13 -23.61
CA ASP A 3 -2.59 -28.87 -23.39
C ASP A 3 -2.18 -28.81 -21.93
N GLU A 4 -1.01 -29.35 -21.60
CA GLU A 4 -0.35 -29.14 -20.32
C GLU A 4 0.27 -27.74 -20.31
N GLY A 5 -0.59 -26.72 -20.26
CA GLY A 5 -0.20 -25.32 -20.15
C GLY A 5 0.57 -25.06 -18.87
N GLY A 6 1.89 -25.17 -18.96
CA GLY A 6 2.84 -24.98 -17.86
C GLY A 6 2.62 -23.66 -17.13
N ASN A 7 2.57 -23.73 -15.80
CA ASN A 7 2.41 -22.55 -14.95
C ASN A 7 3.65 -21.66 -15.04
N VAL A 8 3.59 -20.63 -15.86
CA VAL A 8 4.65 -19.63 -16.01
C VAL A 8 4.61 -18.67 -14.82
N VAL A 9 5.29 -19.03 -13.73
CA VAL A 9 5.51 -18.13 -12.60
C VAL A 9 6.60 -17.12 -12.98
N LYS A 10 6.21 -15.88 -13.28
CA LYS A 10 7.17 -14.77 -13.47
C LYS A 10 7.90 -14.51 -12.14
N LEU A 11 9.14 -14.97 -12.04
CA LEU A 11 9.96 -14.83 -10.84
C LEU A 11 10.44 -13.37 -10.68
N ARG A 12 9.67 -12.57 -9.92
CA ARG A 12 10.22 -11.32 -9.36
C ARG A 12 11.43 -11.66 -8.51
N ALA A 13 12.48 -10.85 -8.61
CA ALA A 13 13.67 -11.01 -7.78
C ALA A 13 13.26 -10.99 -6.29
N PRO A 14 13.71 -11.98 -5.50
CA PRO A 14 13.34 -12.06 -4.11
C PRO A 14 13.99 -10.91 -3.33
N ARG A 15 13.18 -10.26 -2.49
CA ARG A 15 13.59 -9.15 -1.63
C ARG A 15 13.60 -9.60 -0.17
N PRO A 16 14.35 -8.95 0.72
CA PRO A 16 14.20 -9.15 2.16
C PRO A 16 12.76 -8.83 2.60
N CYS A 17 12.17 -9.70 3.42
CA CYS A 17 10.83 -9.52 3.97
C CYS A 17 10.81 -8.25 4.83
N PRO A 18 9.88 -7.31 4.61
CA PRO A 18 9.81 -6.07 5.39
C PRO A 18 9.42 -6.29 6.87
N ILE A 19 8.92 -7.49 7.21
CA ILE A 19 8.50 -7.82 8.58
C ILE A 19 9.60 -8.49 9.39
N CYS A 20 10.42 -9.35 8.77
CA CYS A 20 11.40 -10.18 9.49
C CYS A 20 12.77 -10.29 8.82
N GLY A 21 12.99 -9.68 7.65
CA GLY A 21 14.27 -9.67 6.93
C GLY A 21 14.58 -10.92 6.10
N THR A 22 13.89 -12.04 6.32
CA THR A 22 14.11 -13.29 5.55
C THR A 22 13.78 -13.13 4.07
N ARG A 23 14.45 -13.90 3.19
CA ARG A 23 14.21 -13.90 1.74
C ARG A 23 12.72 -14.14 1.40
N SER A 24 12.14 -13.30 0.54
CA SER A 24 10.74 -13.40 0.11
C SER A 24 10.45 -14.68 -0.67
N ALA A 25 9.28 -15.26 -0.48
CA ALA A 25 8.78 -16.39 -1.26
C ALA A 25 7.98 -15.88 -2.46
N SER A 26 8.11 -16.53 -3.63
CA SER A 26 7.41 -16.08 -4.86
C SER A 26 5.90 -15.97 -4.70
N LYS A 27 5.28 -16.88 -3.92
CA LYS A 27 3.83 -16.88 -3.67
C LYS A 27 3.37 -15.73 -2.76
N PHE A 28 4.26 -15.22 -1.90
CA PHE A 28 3.93 -14.23 -0.88
C PHE A 28 4.70 -12.92 -1.09
N HIS A 29 5.34 -12.72 -2.24
CA HIS A 29 6.19 -11.55 -2.50
C HIS A 29 5.39 -10.25 -2.22
N PRO A 30 5.92 -9.32 -1.39
CA PRO A 30 7.32 -9.19 -0.93
C PRO A 30 7.68 -9.90 0.39
N PHE A 31 6.79 -10.70 0.97
CA PHE A 31 6.97 -11.37 2.26
C PHE A 31 7.55 -12.78 2.12
N CYS A 32 8.02 -13.34 3.23
CA CYS A 32 8.49 -14.73 3.29
C CYS A 32 7.36 -15.76 3.49
N SER A 33 6.21 -15.36 4.05
CA SER A 33 5.11 -16.26 4.40
C SER A 33 3.76 -15.54 4.55
N LYS A 34 2.67 -16.31 4.61
CA LYS A 34 1.33 -15.78 4.94
C LYS A 34 1.33 -15.06 6.29
N HIS A 35 1.99 -15.62 7.30
CA HIS A 35 2.03 -15.03 8.64
C HIS A 35 2.61 -13.60 8.62
N CYS A 36 3.71 -13.37 7.89
CA CYS A 36 4.27 -12.02 7.76
C CYS A 36 3.33 -11.07 7.01
N ALA A 37 2.62 -11.54 5.98
CA ALA A 37 1.62 -10.73 5.29
C ALA A 37 0.45 -10.33 6.23
N ASP A 38 -0.04 -11.26 7.06
CA ASP A 38 -1.10 -10.98 8.03
C ASP A 38 -0.64 -10.00 9.12
N VAL A 39 0.62 -10.10 9.58
CA VAL A 39 1.22 -9.15 10.55
C VAL A 39 1.30 -7.76 9.95
N ASP A 40 1.71 -7.63 8.69
CA ASP A 40 1.74 -6.35 7.98
C ASP A 40 0.35 -5.73 7.88
N LEU A 41 -0.65 -6.54 7.50
CA LEU A 41 -2.05 -6.11 7.45
C LEU A 41 -2.53 -5.61 8.82
N ASN A 42 -2.21 -6.30 9.90
CA ASN A 42 -2.56 -5.85 11.24
C ASN A 42 -1.88 -4.53 11.62
N ARG A 43 -0.63 -4.29 11.19
CA ARG A 43 0.05 -2.99 11.38
C ARG A 43 -0.67 -1.87 10.64
N TRP A 44 -1.12 -2.14 9.41
CA TRP A 44 -1.97 -1.23 8.65
C TRP A 44 -3.27 -0.88 9.38
N LEU A 45 -4.01 -1.90 9.82
CA LEU A 45 -5.29 -1.71 10.52
C LEU A 45 -5.14 -0.98 11.85
N LYS A 46 -3.96 -1.06 12.49
CA LYS A 46 -3.64 -0.35 13.73
C LYS A 46 -3.10 1.06 13.50
N GLY A 47 -2.98 1.51 12.25
CA GLY A 47 -2.42 2.83 11.93
C GLY A 47 -0.92 2.96 12.22
N ALA A 48 -0.18 1.85 12.29
CA ALA A 48 1.27 1.90 12.51
C ALA A 48 2.01 2.50 11.31
N TYR A 49 1.40 2.48 10.13
CA TYR A 49 1.87 3.19 8.94
C TYR A 49 1.18 4.55 8.87
N ALA A 50 1.72 5.53 9.60
CA ALA A 50 1.27 6.92 9.57
C ALA A 50 2.37 7.82 9.02
N ILE A 51 1.99 8.79 8.18
CA ILE A 51 2.90 9.85 7.73
C ILE A 51 2.80 10.97 8.79
N PRO A 52 3.92 11.41 9.38
CA PRO A 52 3.89 12.49 10.35
C PRO A 52 3.34 13.76 9.70
N ALA A 53 2.47 14.47 10.41
CA ALA A 53 2.03 15.79 9.99
C ALA A 53 3.20 16.76 10.08
N VAL A 54 3.42 17.50 9.00
CA VAL A 54 4.27 18.69 8.98
C VAL A 54 3.36 19.89 8.80
N GLU A 55 3.69 21.01 9.43
CA GLU A 55 2.98 22.26 9.13
C GLU A 55 3.17 22.56 7.64
N PRO A 56 2.07 22.79 6.90
CA PRO A 56 2.18 23.19 5.51
C PRO A 56 2.92 24.53 5.44
N PRO A 57 3.75 24.76 4.40
CA PRO A 57 4.30 26.09 4.16
C PRO A 57 3.15 27.10 4.00
N ASP A 58 3.34 28.33 4.49
CA ASP A 58 2.34 29.44 4.46
C ASP A 58 1.75 29.71 3.06
N GLU A 59 2.38 29.19 2.00
CA GLU A 59 2.01 29.34 0.60
C GLU A 59 0.94 28.31 0.12
N TRP A 60 0.50 27.37 0.97
CA TRP A 60 -0.37 26.24 0.58
C TRP A 60 -1.87 26.45 0.89
N ASP A 61 -2.23 27.53 1.58
CA ASP A 61 -3.59 27.76 2.07
C ASP A 61 -4.60 28.22 0.98
N GLU A 62 -4.13 28.74 -0.16
CA GLU A 62 -5.02 29.27 -1.21
C GLU A 62 -5.56 28.20 -2.16
N ALA A 63 -4.85 27.07 -2.35
CA ALA A 63 -5.19 26.07 -3.36
C ALA A 63 -6.27 25.07 -2.92
N SER A 64 -6.50 24.92 -1.62
CA SER A 64 -7.37 23.89 -1.02
C SER A 64 -8.83 24.32 -0.82
N GLN A 65 -9.16 25.60 -1.02
CA GLN A 65 -10.48 26.18 -0.71
C GLN A 65 -11.50 26.18 -1.88
N THR A 66 -11.16 25.68 -3.07
CA THR A 66 -11.99 25.87 -4.29
C THR A 66 -13.06 24.79 -4.58
N ARG A 67 -13.57 24.04 -3.58
CA ARG A 67 -14.55 22.95 -3.87
C ARG A 67 -15.87 22.95 -3.08
N THR A 68 -16.24 24.00 -2.34
CA THR A 68 -17.51 24.01 -1.59
C THR A 68 -18.23 25.37 -1.62
N ASP A 69 -18.70 25.82 -2.80
CA ASP A 69 -19.58 27.00 -2.89
C ASP A 69 -20.66 26.85 -3.99
N ASP A 70 -21.24 25.64 -4.20
CA ASP A 70 -22.31 25.42 -5.19
C ASP A 70 -23.67 24.95 -4.59
N GLU A 71 -23.84 24.89 -3.26
CA GLU A 71 -25.10 24.42 -2.64
C GLU A 71 -25.97 25.51 -1.96
N GLU A 72 -25.61 26.80 -1.97
CA GLU A 72 -26.38 27.88 -1.30
C GLU A 72 -26.91 29.00 -2.22
N SER A 73 -27.34 28.70 -3.45
CA SER A 73 -28.09 29.69 -4.27
C SER A 73 -29.41 29.20 -4.85
N GLY A 74 -30.00 28.17 -4.24
CA GLY A 74 -31.27 27.57 -4.65
C GLY A 74 -32.48 27.88 -3.76
N ARG A 75 -32.55 29.05 -3.10
CA ARG A 75 -33.76 29.50 -2.38
C ARG A 75 -34.30 30.81 -2.93
#